data_AF-A0A1G2I5L9-F1
#
_entry.id   AF-A0A1G2I5L9-F1
#
_cell.length_a   1.000
_cell.length_b   1.000
_cell.length_c   1.000
_cell.angle_alpha   90.00
_cell.angle_beta   90.00
_cell.angle_gamma   90.00
#
_symmetry.space_group_name_H-M   'P 1'
#
loop_
_entity.id
_entity.type
_entity.pdbx_description
1 polymer ?
#
loop_
_entity_poly.entity_id
_entity_poly.type
_entity_poly.pdbx_seq_one_letter_code
_entity_poly.pdbx_strand_id
1 'polypeptide(L)'
;MHSHIGIASTNMPTLSFKIAYPIIIAGFFIMVSFIALNYNNLNTSFYIVFAFLAVYVFLFGFAIGQNFTAPVKKLLKRANDLSDGDLKSRFYSESKDELGQLANTFNRIADQLEESNSENEKTKKSVGIKVEAETQSLREVINALEQKVQNRTLELQKIAGDFEKFKQSTMAHESELTELKNQVSELKEASRKRVPKKEEIETQIENKQEA
;
A
#
# COMPACT_ATOMS: atom_id res chain seq x y z
N MET A 1 16.03 7.54 29.77
CA MET A 1 15.72 7.00 31.12
C MET A 1 14.55 6.04 30.96
N HIS A 2 14.81 4.81 30.48
CA HIS A 2 13.78 3.79 30.28
C HIS A 2 13.93 2.74 31.37
N SER A 3 12.98 2.69 32.28
CA SER A 3 12.87 1.69 33.33
C SER A 3 12.50 0.35 32.71
N HIS A 4 13.42 -0.61 32.79
CA HIS A 4 13.09 -2.02 32.59
C HIS A 4 12.18 -2.47 33.73
N ILE A 5 10.90 -2.69 33.41
CA ILE A 5 9.96 -3.36 34.29
C ILE A 5 10.34 -4.84 34.25
N GLY A 6 11.06 -5.28 35.28
CA GLY A 6 11.30 -6.70 35.55
C GLY A 6 9.98 -7.36 35.90
N ILE A 7 9.37 -8.02 34.92
CA ILE A 7 8.28 -8.95 35.16
C ILE A 7 8.86 -10.17 35.88
N ALA A 8 8.49 -10.31 37.15
CA ALA A 8 8.77 -11.48 37.96
C ALA A 8 8.35 -12.74 37.20
N SER A 9 9.29 -13.66 36.96
CA SER A 9 8.95 -14.99 36.45
C SER A 9 8.20 -15.72 37.56
N THR A 10 6.87 -15.65 37.53
CA THR A 10 6.05 -16.51 38.35
C THR A 10 6.34 -17.94 37.92
N ASN A 11 6.89 -18.74 38.83
CA ASN A 11 7.07 -20.17 38.63
C ASN A 11 5.69 -20.81 38.56
N MET A 12 5.04 -20.70 37.42
CA MET A 12 3.80 -21.40 37.11
C MET A 12 4.10 -22.90 37.22
N PRO A 13 3.29 -23.67 37.97
CA PRO A 13 3.42 -25.12 37.97
C PRO A 13 3.37 -25.60 36.53
N THR A 14 4.42 -26.32 36.12
CA THR A 14 4.55 -26.87 34.78
C THR A 14 3.32 -27.72 34.46
N LEU A 15 2.90 -27.78 33.19
CA LEU A 15 1.71 -28.53 32.77
C LEU A 15 1.74 -29.99 33.27
N SER A 16 2.94 -30.57 33.34
CA SER A 16 3.21 -31.88 33.97
C SER A 16 2.75 -31.96 35.44
N PHE A 17 2.95 -30.91 36.24
CA PHE A 17 2.54 -30.88 37.64
C PHE A 17 1.01 -30.89 37.78
N LYS A 18 0.29 -30.18 36.90
CA LYS A 18 -1.18 -30.11 36.94
C LYS A 18 -1.84 -31.44 36.58
N ILE A 19 -1.23 -32.22 35.69
CA ILE A 19 -1.74 -33.54 35.27
C ILE A 19 -1.34 -34.62 36.29
N ALA A 20 -0.10 -34.58 36.79
CA ALA A 20 0.40 -35.60 37.71
C ALA A 20 -0.21 -35.48 39.13
N TYR A 21 -0.43 -34.27 39.63
CA TYR A 21 -0.90 -34.03 40.99
C TYR A 21 -2.22 -34.74 41.38
N PRO A 22 -3.32 -34.64 40.61
CA PRO A 22 -4.56 -35.33 40.96
C PRO A 22 -4.41 -36.87 40.91
N ILE A 23 -3.62 -37.39 39.98
CA ILE A 23 -3.35 -38.84 39.87
C ILE A 23 -2.57 -39.32 41.10
N ILE A 24 -1.56 -38.56 41.54
CA ILE A 24 -0.75 -38.88 42.72
C ILE A 24 -1.60 -38.80 43.99
N ILE A 25 -2.45 -37.78 44.14
CA ILE A 25 -3.34 -37.67 45.32
C ILE A 25 -4.34 -38.82 45.36
N ALA A 26 -4.99 -39.13 44.25
CA ALA A 26 -5.95 -40.23 44.19
C ALA A 26 -5.27 -41.56 44.52
N GLY A 27 -4.07 -41.80 43.95
CA GLY A 27 -3.26 -42.97 44.27
C GLY A 27 -2.88 -43.04 45.74
N PHE A 28 -2.41 -41.93 46.33
CA PHE A 28 -2.07 -41.85 47.74
C PHE A 28 -3.29 -42.08 48.65
N PHE A 29 -4.44 -41.52 48.30
CA PHE A 29 -5.70 -41.70 49.04
C PHE A 29 -6.17 -43.16 49.01
N ILE A 30 -6.18 -43.79 47.83
CA ILE A 30 -6.50 -45.22 47.67
C ILE A 30 -5.54 -46.07 48.51
N MET A 31 -4.27 -45.72 48.49
CA MET A 31 -3.22 -46.45 49.19
C MET A 31 -3.35 -46.35 50.72
N VAL A 32 -3.60 -45.15 51.25
CA VAL A 32 -3.85 -44.92 52.68
C VAL A 32 -5.15 -45.62 53.11
N SER A 33 -6.21 -45.53 52.31
CA SER A 33 -7.50 -46.16 52.59
C SER A 33 -7.38 -47.69 52.64
N PHE A 34 -6.62 -48.30 51.73
CA PHE A 34 -6.37 -49.74 51.72
C PHE A 34 -5.58 -50.22 52.95
N ILE A 35 -4.54 -49.48 53.34
CA ILE A 35 -3.75 -49.76 54.55
C ILE A 35 -4.64 -49.66 55.80
N ALA A 36 -5.48 -48.63 55.90
CA ALA A 36 -6.37 -48.42 57.03
C ALA A 36 -7.44 -49.52 57.17
N LEU A 37 -8.02 -49.96 56.04
CA LEU A 37 -9.04 -51.02 56.04
C LEU A 37 -8.47 -52.41 56.33
N ASN A 38 -7.18 -52.65 56.05
CA ASN A 38 -6.56 -53.97 56.17
C ASN A 38 -5.39 -54.01 57.18
N TYR A 39 -5.36 -53.09 58.16
CA TYR A 39 -4.26 -52.88 59.10
C TYR A 39 -3.82 -54.14 59.88
N ASN A 40 -4.80 -54.97 60.27
CA ASN A 40 -4.53 -56.18 61.05
C ASN A 40 -3.92 -57.34 60.24
N ASN A 41 -3.92 -57.25 58.89
CA ASN A 41 -3.49 -58.31 57.98
C ASN A 41 -2.25 -57.89 57.13
N LEU A 42 -1.53 -56.85 57.56
CA LEU A 42 -0.35 -56.35 56.84
C LEU A 42 0.87 -57.26 57.07
N ASN A 43 1.06 -58.24 56.18
CA ASN A 43 2.24 -59.12 56.18
C ASN A 43 3.44 -58.46 55.48
N THR A 44 4.66 -58.95 55.73
CA THR A 44 5.90 -58.45 55.07
C THR A 44 5.80 -58.40 53.55
N SER A 45 5.11 -59.35 52.92
CA SER A 45 4.87 -59.36 51.47
C SER A 45 4.14 -58.11 50.96
N PHE A 46 3.25 -57.50 51.75
CA PHE A 46 2.57 -56.26 51.39
C PHE A 46 3.57 -55.10 51.23
N TYR A 47 4.49 -54.95 52.18
CA TYR A 47 5.51 -53.90 52.14
C TYR A 47 6.46 -54.06 50.95
N ILE A 48 6.79 -55.30 50.57
CA ILE A 48 7.63 -55.58 49.41
C ILE A 48 6.91 -55.14 48.12
N VAL A 49 5.65 -55.57 47.92
CA VAL A 49 4.85 -55.19 46.76
C VAL A 49 4.68 -53.67 46.67
N PHE A 50 4.43 -53.02 47.81
CA PHE A 50 4.32 -51.58 47.90
C PHE A 50 5.61 -50.86 47.49
N ALA A 51 6.77 -51.33 47.97
CA ALA A 51 8.06 -50.76 47.60
C ALA A 51 8.30 -50.86 46.09
N PHE A 52 8.00 -52.01 45.47
CA PHE A 52 8.07 -52.17 44.01
C PHE A 52 7.11 -51.25 43.27
N LEU A 53 5.88 -51.08 43.77
CA LEU A 53 4.89 -50.19 43.17
C LEU A 53 5.36 -48.73 43.23
N ALA A 54 5.91 -48.28 44.36
CA ALA A 54 6.44 -46.93 44.50
C ALA A 54 7.60 -46.67 43.51
N VAL A 55 8.52 -47.63 43.38
CA VAL A 55 9.61 -47.57 42.39
C VAL A 55 9.06 -47.53 40.96
N TYR A 56 8.06 -48.37 40.66
CA TYR A 56 7.42 -48.39 39.34
C TYR A 56 6.78 -47.04 38.99
N VAL A 57 5.99 -46.47 39.90
CA VAL A 57 5.34 -45.16 39.69
C VAL A 57 6.37 -44.05 39.49
N PHE A 58 7.45 -44.07 40.27
CA PHE A 58 8.54 -43.11 40.13
C PHE A 58 9.21 -43.20 38.76
N LEU A 59 9.60 -44.41 38.34
CA LEU A 59 10.24 -44.64 37.04
C LEU A 59 9.31 -44.30 35.87
N PHE A 60 8.03 -44.65 35.97
CA PHE A 60 7.04 -44.34 34.95
C PHE A 60 6.81 -42.83 34.80
N GLY A 61 6.67 -42.11 35.92
CA GLY A 61 6.56 -40.64 35.90
C GLY A 61 7.79 -39.97 35.31
N PHE A 62 8.98 -40.44 35.66
CA PHE A 62 10.24 -39.97 35.07
C PHE A 62 10.30 -40.22 33.56
N ALA A 63 9.89 -41.40 33.11
CA ALA A 63 9.85 -41.74 31.69
C ALA A 63 8.86 -40.86 30.89
N ILE A 64 7.68 -40.55 31.43
CA ILE A 64 6.72 -39.63 30.78
C ILE A 64 7.28 -38.21 30.67
N GLY A 65 7.95 -37.73 31.73
CA GLY A 65 8.58 -36.42 31.73
C GLY A 65 9.60 -36.26 30.59
N GLN A 66 10.44 -37.28 30.41
CA GLN A 66 11.49 -37.31 29.39
C GLN A 66 10.94 -37.50 27.97
N ASN A 67 10.03 -38.45 27.77
CA ASN A 67 9.60 -38.87 26.42
C ASN A 67 8.44 -38.05 25.85
N PHE A 68 7.61 -37.42 26.69
CA PHE A 68 6.45 -36.66 26.22
C PHE A 68 6.51 -35.18 26.61
N THR A 69 6.67 -34.90 27.91
CA THR A 69 6.56 -33.52 28.40
C THR A 69 7.69 -32.63 27.88
N ALA A 70 8.94 -33.11 27.92
CA ALA A 70 10.09 -32.32 27.48
C ALA A 70 10.05 -32.00 25.97
N PRO A 71 9.78 -32.96 25.06
CA PRO A 71 9.62 -32.66 23.63
C PRO A 71 8.48 -31.68 23.33
N VAL A 72 7.31 -31.85 23.95
CA VAL A 72 6.17 -30.94 23.75
C VAL A 72 6.51 -29.51 24.18
N LYS A 73 7.20 -29.34 25.32
CA LYS A 73 7.63 -28.01 25.78
C LYS A 73 8.65 -27.38 24.83
N LYS A 74 9.57 -28.18 24.27
CA LYS A 74 10.53 -27.70 23.26
C LYS A 74 9.82 -27.27 21.98
N LEU A 75 8.86 -28.06 21.49
CA LEU A 75 8.04 -27.71 20.33
C LEU A 75 7.26 -26.42 20.57
N LEU A 76 6.62 -26.27 21.73
CA LEU A 76 5.91 -25.04 22.08
C LEU A 76 6.82 -23.81 22.05
N LYS A 77 8.06 -23.94 22.55
CA LYS A 77 9.05 -22.87 22.43
C LYS A 77 9.36 -22.52 20.98
N ARG A 78 9.58 -23.54 20.12
CA ARG A 78 9.82 -23.32 18.68
C ARG A 78 8.64 -22.68 17.97
N ALA A 79 7.41 -23.01 18.38
CA ALA A 79 6.20 -22.40 17.86
C ALA A 79 6.08 -20.92 18.27
N ASN A 80 6.47 -20.57 19.50
CA ASN A 80 6.55 -19.17 19.91
C ASN A 80 7.63 -18.43 19.12
N ASP A 81 8.83 -19.00 18.96
CA ASP A 81 9.91 -18.40 18.16
C ASP A 81 9.42 -18.13 16.72
N LEU A 82 8.70 -19.09 16.11
CA LEU A 82 8.10 -18.95 14.78
C LEU A 82 7.04 -17.83 14.74
N SER A 83 6.18 -17.75 15.76
CA SER A 83 5.16 -16.71 15.90
C SER A 83 5.76 -15.32 16.10
N ASP A 84 6.92 -15.23 16.74
CA ASP A 84 7.65 -13.96 16.98
C ASP A 84 8.45 -13.51 15.74
N GLY A 85 8.41 -14.29 14.65
CA GLY A 85 8.98 -13.92 13.35
C GLY A 85 10.25 -14.69 12.96
N ASP A 86 10.72 -15.64 13.77
CA ASP A 86 11.81 -16.54 13.37
C ASP A 86 11.29 -17.62 12.42
N LEU A 87 11.16 -17.27 11.14
CA LEU A 87 10.69 -18.17 10.09
C LEU A 87 11.63 -19.35 9.81
N LYS A 88 12.84 -19.35 10.38
CA LYS A 88 13.81 -20.46 10.29
C LYS A 88 13.68 -21.45 11.44
N SER A 89 12.80 -21.19 12.40
CA SER A 89 12.51 -22.12 13.49
C SER A 89 12.05 -23.46 12.93
N ARG A 90 12.72 -24.55 13.35
CA ARG A 90 12.39 -25.93 12.99
C ARG A 90 12.47 -26.81 14.24
N PHE A 91 11.70 -27.89 14.24
CA PHE A 91 11.69 -28.89 15.31
C PHE A 91 11.92 -30.27 14.72
N TYR A 92 13.00 -30.92 15.13
CA TYR A 92 13.36 -32.28 14.73
C TYR A 92 13.06 -33.22 15.88
N SER A 93 12.27 -34.26 15.59
CA SER A 93 11.94 -35.34 16.53
C SER A 93 12.31 -36.66 15.87
N GLU A 94 13.05 -37.50 16.59
CA GLU A 94 13.32 -38.89 16.16
C GLU A 94 12.15 -39.83 16.47
N SER A 95 11.10 -39.31 17.12
CA SER A 95 9.92 -40.09 17.47
C SER A 95 9.15 -40.51 16.22
N LYS A 96 8.71 -41.76 16.20
CA LYS A 96 7.92 -42.35 15.10
C LYS A 96 6.42 -42.33 15.36
N ASP A 97 6.00 -41.66 16.43
CA ASP A 97 4.62 -41.55 16.90
C ASP A 97 3.97 -40.21 16.48
N GLU A 98 2.89 -39.85 17.16
CA GLU A 98 2.18 -38.59 16.95
C GLU A 98 3.05 -37.34 17.19
N LEU A 99 4.06 -37.41 18.07
CA LEU A 99 4.99 -36.30 18.26
C LEU A 99 5.89 -36.10 17.04
N GLY A 100 6.28 -37.18 16.36
CA GLY A 100 6.98 -37.12 15.08
C GLY A 100 6.12 -36.49 13.98
N GLN A 101 4.86 -36.91 13.88
CA GLN A 101 3.92 -36.32 12.92
C GLN A 101 3.65 -34.83 13.19
N LEU A 102 3.55 -34.46 14.46
CA LEU A 102 3.39 -33.07 14.88
C LEU A 102 4.63 -32.23 14.55
N ALA A 103 5.84 -32.78 14.74
CA ALA A 103 7.08 -32.14 14.32
C ALA A 103 7.11 -31.87 12.81
N ASN A 104 6.74 -32.85 11.99
CA ASN A 104 6.66 -32.71 10.54
C ASN A 104 5.62 -31.65 10.12
N THR A 105 4.46 -31.65 10.78
CA THR A 105 3.41 -30.66 10.52
C THR A 105 3.87 -29.26 10.88
N PHE A 106 4.53 -29.09 12.02
CA PHE A 106 5.11 -27.81 12.44
C PHE A 106 6.13 -27.30 11.41
N ASN A 107 7.06 -28.15 10.96
CA ASN A 107 8.06 -27.75 9.97
C ASN A 107 7.42 -27.33 8.65
N ARG A 108 6.39 -28.05 8.18
CA ARG A 108 5.65 -27.68 6.97
C ARG A 108 4.98 -26.31 7.09
N ILE A 109 4.41 -25.98 8.25
CA ILE A 109 3.85 -24.64 8.51
C ILE A 109 4.95 -23.58 8.47
N ALA A 110 6.12 -23.87 9.07
CA ALA A 110 7.25 -22.96 9.04
C ALA A 110 7.77 -22.71 7.61
N ASP A 111 7.86 -23.77 6.79
CA ASP A 111 8.27 -23.67 5.37
C ASP A 111 7.29 -22.80 4.57
N GLN A 112 5.98 -23.02 4.74
CA GLN A 112 4.94 -22.22 4.07
C GLN A 112 5.00 -20.75 4.47
N LEU A 113 5.27 -20.46 5.74
CA LEU A 113 5.37 -19.09 6.22
C LEU A 113 6.63 -18.39 5.67
N GLU A 114 7.75 -19.10 5.61
CA GLU A 114 8.99 -18.61 4.99
C GLU A 114 8.81 -18.31 3.49
N GLU A 115 8.16 -19.22 2.75
CA GLU A 115 7.84 -19.04 1.33
C GLU A 115 6.92 -17.84 1.10
N SER A 116 5.81 -17.77 1.85
CA SER A 116 4.84 -16.67 1.77
C SER A 116 5.51 -15.31 2.06
N ASN A 117 6.40 -15.25 3.05
CA ASN A 117 7.12 -14.02 3.36
C ASN A 117 8.09 -13.62 2.22
N SER A 118 8.79 -14.58 1.62
CA SER A 118 9.65 -14.36 0.46
C SER A 118 8.87 -13.86 -0.76
N GLU A 119 7.70 -14.42 -1.04
CA GLU A 119 6.82 -13.94 -2.11
C GLU A 119 6.29 -12.53 -1.87
N ASN A 120 5.93 -12.22 -0.63
CA ASN A 120 5.48 -10.90 -0.23
C ASN A 120 6.61 -9.86 -0.44
N GLU A 121 7.84 -10.18 -0.03
CA GLU A 121 9.00 -9.31 -0.27
C GLU A 121 9.30 -9.10 -1.77
N LYS A 122 9.18 -10.14 -2.60
CA LYS A 122 9.29 -10.01 -4.06
C LYS A 122 8.21 -9.10 -4.63
N THR A 123 6.98 -9.26 -4.16
CA THR A 123 5.83 -8.46 -4.61
C THR A 123 5.98 -6.99 -4.21
N LYS A 124 6.41 -6.71 -2.98
CA LYS A 124 6.69 -5.33 -2.54
C LYS A 124 7.74 -4.67 -3.43
N LYS A 125 8.82 -5.39 -3.78
CA LYS A 125 9.87 -4.88 -4.68
C LYS A 125 9.34 -4.61 -6.09
N SER A 126 8.57 -5.52 -6.68
CA SER A 126 8.04 -5.35 -8.04
C SER A 126 7.03 -4.20 -8.12
N VAL A 127 6.17 -4.05 -7.11
CA VAL A 127 5.25 -2.92 -6.99
C VAL A 127 6.02 -1.61 -6.86
N GLY A 128 7.07 -1.56 -6.03
CA GLY A 128 7.93 -0.37 -5.91
C GLY A 128 8.53 0.06 -7.25
N ILE A 129 9.13 -0.87 -7.99
CA ILE A 129 9.70 -0.62 -9.33
C ILE A 129 8.62 -0.11 -10.29
N LYS A 130 7.43 -0.72 -10.28
CA LYS A 130 6.33 -0.32 -11.17
C LYS A 130 5.83 1.09 -10.86
N VAL A 131 5.66 1.43 -9.59
CA VAL A 131 5.22 2.76 -9.16
C VAL A 131 6.26 3.83 -9.55
N GLU A 132 7.54 3.52 -9.41
CA GLU A 132 8.62 4.43 -9.82
C GLU A 132 8.62 4.67 -11.32
N ALA A 133 8.48 3.61 -12.12
CA ALA A 133 8.39 3.70 -13.58
C ALA A 133 7.15 4.48 -14.05
N GLU A 134 5.98 4.22 -13.46
CA GLU A 134 4.75 4.97 -13.77
C GLU A 134 4.88 6.45 -13.38
N THR A 135 5.49 6.75 -12.24
CA THR A 135 5.74 8.12 -11.80
C THR A 135 6.69 8.86 -12.75
N GLN A 136 7.72 8.18 -13.25
CA GLN A 136 8.63 8.75 -14.23
C GLN A 136 7.93 9.04 -15.56
N SER A 137 7.16 8.09 -16.09
CA SER A 137 6.39 8.30 -17.32
C SER A 137 5.38 9.45 -17.16
N LEU A 138 4.71 9.55 -16.00
CA LEU A 138 3.80 10.64 -15.72
C LEU A 138 4.51 12.00 -15.68
N ARG A 139 5.71 12.08 -15.10
CA ARG A 139 6.54 13.29 -15.12
C ARG A 139 6.92 13.70 -16.55
N GLU A 140 7.28 12.75 -17.40
CA GLU A 140 7.58 13.02 -18.81
C GLU A 140 6.36 13.59 -19.54
N VAL A 141 5.17 13.03 -19.31
CA VAL A 141 3.91 13.54 -19.88
C VAL A 141 3.58 14.95 -19.38
N ILE A 142 3.76 15.21 -18.08
CA ILE A 142 3.55 16.55 -17.50
C ILE A 142 4.49 17.57 -18.15
N ASN A 143 5.79 17.25 -18.23
CA ASN A 143 6.77 18.13 -18.86
C ASN A 143 6.44 18.41 -20.33
N ALA A 144 6.04 17.38 -21.09
CA ALA A 144 5.63 17.53 -22.47
C ALA A 144 4.36 18.39 -22.61
N LEU A 145 3.41 18.25 -21.68
CA LEU A 145 2.19 19.04 -21.65
C LEU A 145 2.48 20.51 -21.31
N GLU A 146 3.36 20.77 -20.34
CA GLU A 146 3.82 22.11 -19.99
C GLU A 146 4.49 22.79 -21.19
N GLN A 147 5.38 22.11 -21.90
CA GLN A 147 5.98 22.64 -23.13
C GLN A 147 4.94 22.94 -24.21
N LYS A 148 3.94 22.06 -24.39
CA LYS A 148 2.85 22.30 -25.34
C LYS A 148 2.01 23.51 -24.95
N VAL A 149 1.69 23.67 -23.66
CA VAL A 149 0.98 24.84 -23.14
C VAL A 149 1.80 26.10 -23.39
N GLN A 150 3.09 26.12 -23.04
CA GLN A 150 3.98 27.25 -23.27
C GLN A 150 4.03 27.63 -24.76
N ASN A 151 4.24 26.67 -25.66
CA ASN A 151 4.25 26.94 -27.10
C ASN A 151 2.92 27.51 -27.60
N ARG A 152 1.79 26.96 -27.16
CA ARG A 152 0.46 27.49 -27.51
C ARG A 152 0.24 28.89 -26.95
N THR A 153 0.70 29.19 -25.74
CA THR A 153 0.64 30.54 -25.17
C THR A 153 1.48 31.53 -25.97
N LEU A 154 2.68 31.14 -26.40
CA LEU A 154 3.54 31.97 -27.25
C LEU A 154 2.89 32.23 -28.63
N GLU A 155 2.30 31.20 -29.26
CA GLU A 155 1.55 31.37 -30.51
C GLU A 155 0.37 32.34 -30.33
N LEU A 156 -0.40 32.20 -29.25
CA LEU A 156 -1.52 33.10 -28.95
C LEU A 156 -1.06 34.53 -28.70
N GLN A 157 0.04 34.74 -27.97
CA GLN A 157 0.62 36.07 -27.76
C GLN A 157 1.07 36.71 -29.08
N LYS A 158 1.69 35.93 -29.97
CA LYS A 158 2.12 36.40 -31.29
C LYS A 158 0.92 36.80 -32.14
N ILE A 159 -0.10 35.95 -32.22
CA ILE A 159 -1.34 36.23 -32.95
C ILE A 159 -2.03 37.48 -32.39
N ALA A 160 -2.14 37.60 -31.07
CA ALA A 160 -2.73 38.77 -30.43
C ALA A 160 -1.95 40.06 -30.76
N GLY A 161 -0.61 40.01 -30.74
CA GLY A 161 0.24 41.14 -31.10
C GLY A 161 0.12 41.54 -32.58
N ASP A 162 0.06 40.57 -33.50
CA ASP A 162 -0.16 40.84 -34.92
C ASP A 162 -1.57 41.39 -35.19
N PHE A 163 -2.58 40.92 -34.44
CA PHE A 163 -3.94 41.46 -34.49
C PHE A 163 -4.00 42.92 -34.02
N GLU A 164 -3.30 43.29 -32.94
CA GLU A 164 -3.25 44.67 -32.45
C GLU A 164 -2.59 45.60 -33.49
N LYS A 165 -1.53 45.15 -34.17
CA LYS A 165 -0.91 45.90 -35.29
C LYS A 165 -1.87 46.09 -36.45
N PHE A 166 -2.58 45.03 -36.86
CA PHE A 166 -3.56 45.09 -37.94
C PHE A 166 -4.70 46.07 -37.62
N LYS A 167 -5.22 46.02 -36.39
CA LYS A 167 -6.22 46.97 -35.88
C LYS A 167 -5.70 48.41 -35.95
N GLN A 168 -4.45 48.64 -35.55
CA GLN A 168 -3.84 49.98 -35.61
C GLN A 168 -3.69 50.49 -37.05
N SER A 169 -3.30 49.63 -37.99
CA SER A 169 -3.24 49.98 -39.43
C SER A 169 -4.63 50.28 -40.01
N THR A 170 -5.66 49.53 -39.61
CA THR A 170 -7.03 49.76 -40.07
C THR A 170 -7.57 51.09 -39.55
N MET A 171 -7.32 51.42 -38.28
CA MET A 171 -7.68 52.72 -37.70
C MET A 171 -6.96 53.88 -38.41
N ALA A 172 -5.68 53.71 -38.77
CA ALA A 172 -4.94 54.71 -39.54
C ALA A 172 -5.58 54.94 -40.92
N HIS A 173 -5.90 53.87 -41.65
CA HIS A 173 -6.59 53.98 -42.94
C HIS A 173 -7.98 54.60 -42.84
N GLU A 174 -8.73 54.31 -41.78
CA GLU A 174 -10.05 54.91 -41.57
C GLU A 174 -9.94 56.43 -41.33
N SER A 175 -8.90 56.86 -40.58
CA SER A 175 -8.57 58.28 -40.42
C SER A 175 -8.19 58.93 -41.76
N GLU A 176 -7.34 58.29 -42.57
CA GLU A 176 -6.96 58.76 -43.90
C GLU A 176 -8.17 58.87 -44.85
N LEU A 177 -9.07 57.87 -44.83
CA LEU A 177 -10.29 57.89 -45.63
C LEU A 177 -11.25 59.00 -45.19
N THR A 178 -11.32 59.27 -43.89
CA THR A 178 -12.12 60.37 -43.34
C THR A 178 -11.56 61.72 -43.79
N GLU A 179 -10.24 61.88 -43.77
CA GLU A 179 -9.56 63.08 -44.26
C GLU A 179 -9.74 63.24 -45.77
N LEU A 180 -9.54 62.17 -46.55
CA LEU A 180 -9.76 62.17 -48.00
C LEU A 180 -11.22 62.51 -48.34
N LYS A 181 -12.19 61.95 -47.60
CA LYS A 181 -13.61 62.26 -47.76
C LYS A 181 -13.90 63.75 -47.50
N ASN A 182 -13.22 64.35 -46.52
CA ASN A 182 -13.32 65.79 -46.27
C ASN A 182 -12.69 66.59 -47.43
N GLN A 183 -11.49 66.24 -47.88
CA GLN A 183 -10.82 66.88 -49.02
C GLN A 183 -11.64 66.78 -50.31
N VAL A 184 -12.23 65.62 -50.60
CA VAL A 184 -13.12 65.42 -51.75
C VAL A 184 -14.39 66.27 -51.63
N SER A 185 -14.94 66.41 -50.42
CA SER A 185 -16.11 67.26 -50.17
C SER A 185 -15.79 68.75 -50.41
N GLU A 186 -14.64 69.22 -49.93
CA GLU A 186 -14.14 70.58 -50.17
C GLU A 186 -13.85 70.83 -51.66
N LEU A 187 -13.21 69.90 -52.36
CA LEU A 187 -12.95 69.97 -53.80
C LEU A 187 -14.25 70.00 -54.61
N LYS A 188 -15.27 69.22 -54.19
CA LYS A 188 -16.59 69.19 -54.81
C LYS A 188 -17.32 70.52 -54.62
N GLU A 189 -17.26 71.13 -53.44
CA GLU A 189 -17.80 72.48 -53.21
C GLU A 189 -17.06 73.57 -53.99
N ALA A 190 -15.72 73.50 -54.05
CA ALA A 190 -14.90 74.44 -54.81
C ALA A 190 -15.16 74.36 -56.33
N SER A 191 -15.36 73.14 -56.86
CA SER A 191 -15.72 72.90 -58.26
C SER A 191 -17.14 73.39 -58.58
N ARG A 192 -18.09 73.23 -57.64
CA ARG A 192 -19.48 73.73 -57.78
C ARG A 192 -19.55 75.26 -57.85
N LYS A 193 -18.62 75.97 -57.19
CA LYS A 193 -18.48 77.44 -57.28
C LYS A 193 -17.79 77.93 -58.55
N ARG A 194 -17.08 77.05 -59.28
CA ARG A 194 -16.31 77.40 -60.50
C ARG A 194 -17.01 77.11 -61.83
N VAL A 195 -18.22 76.55 -61.82
CA VAL A 195 -19.04 76.39 -63.04
C VAL A 195 -20.02 77.55 -63.16
N PRO A 196 -19.79 78.55 -64.03
CA PRO A 196 -20.85 79.49 -64.40
C PRO A 196 -21.86 78.81 -65.33
N LYS A 197 -23.12 79.15 -65.07
CA LYS A 197 -24.36 78.84 -65.79
C LYS A 197 -24.19 78.89 -67.32
N LYS A 198 -24.32 77.75 -68.00
CA LYS A 198 -24.60 77.66 -69.45
C LYS A 198 -26.10 77.39 -69.63
N GLU A 199 -26.91 78.42 -69.40
CA GLU A 199 -28.33 78.49 -69.76
C GLU A 199 -28.57 79.90 -70.30
N GLU A 200 -28.02 80.14 -71.49
CA GLU A 200 -28.35 81.21 -72.44
C GLU A 200 -27.47 80.95 -73.67
N ILE A 201 -27.95 81.24 -74.87
CA ILE A 201 -27.46 80.80 -76.20
C ILE A 201 -28.08 79.48 -76.68
N GLU A 202 -29.42 79.41 -76.69
CA GLU A 202 -30.17 78.60 -77.67
C GLU A 202 -31.30 79.46 -78.27
N THR A 203 -30.93 80.64 -78.75
CA THR A 203 -31.84 81.54 -79.50
C THR A 203 -31.04 82.33 -80.51
N GLN A 204 -30.33 81.66 -81.41
CA GLN A 204 -29.73 82.29 -82.60
C GLN A 204 -29.15 81.30 -83.64
N ILE A 205 -29.72 80.10 -83.80
CA ILE A 205 -29.38 79.22 -84.95
C ILE A 205 -30.65 78.50 -85.43
N GLU A 206 -31.66 79.26 -85.83
CA GLU A 206 -32.77 78.73 -86.67
C GLU A 206 -33.29 79.88 -87.55
N ASN A 207 -32.38 80.50 -88.31
CA ASN A 207 -32.70 81.42 -89.40
C ASN A 207 -31.49 81.58 -90.33
N LYS A 208 -31.13 80.48 -91.01
CA LYS A 208 -30.48 80.47 -92.33
C LYS A 208 -30.29 79.03 -92.77
N GLN A 209 -30.58 78.76 -94.05
CA GLN A 209 -30.71 77.46 -94.74
C GLN A 209 -32.15 76.95 -94.61
N GLU A 210 -33.06 77.14 -95.56
CA GLU A 210 -32.95 77.15 -97.04
C GLU A 210 -33.86 78.27 -97.60
N ALA A 211 -33.32 79.36 -98.15
CA ALA A 211 -33.12 79.52 -99.60
C ALA A 211 -32.06 78.62 -100.24
#